data_AF-A0A4Y7LF68-F1
#
_entry.id   AF-A0A4Y7LF68-F1
#
_cell.length_a   1.000
_cell.length_b   1.000
_cell.length_c   1.000
_cell.angle_alpha   90.00
_cell.angle_beta   90.00
_cell.angle_gamma   90.00
#
_symmetry.space_group_name_H-M   'P 1'
#
loop_
_entity.id
_entity.type
_entity.pdbx_description
1 polymer ?
#
loop_
_entity_poly.entity_id
_entity_poly.type
_entity_poly.pdbx_seq_one_letter_code
_entity_poly.pdbx_strand_id
1 'polypeptide(L)'
;MTRVGRDFRDTMQKEAVPSVSADVSFASNRFPNYKIGADNSILDPKEEPEVPSMKDLLARETAQLIEQQKRLSVRDLASKFEKGLAAAAKLSDEAKLREIISLEKHVLLKKLRDALESLRGRVAGRNKDDVDEAISMVEALAVQLTQGEGELLQEKAEVKKLASFLKQASEDAQKLVGEERAFARAEIDSARAAVQRVEEALEQERISKSFESQRRQLGRWIQKD
;
A
#
# COMPACT_ATOMS: atom_id res chain seq x y z
N MET A 1 -44.16 74.83 25.80
CA MET A 1 -45.14 74.52 26.88
C MET A 1 -46.42 74.10 26.18
N THR A 2 -47.04 72.93 26.29
CA THR A 2 -47.01 71.83 27.28
C THR A 2 -47.63 70.58 26.61
N ARG A 3 -47.17 69.36 26.95
CA ARG A 3 -47.73 68.06 26.52
C ARG A 3 -49.06 67.76 27.22
N VAL A 4 -49.99 67.07 26.55
CA VAL A 4 -50.99 66.19 27.18
C VAL A 4 -51.20 64.95 26.31
N GLY A 5 -50.95 63.77 26.86
CA GLY A 5 -51.33 62.47 26.28
C GLY A 5 -52.53 61.86 27.00
N ARG A 6 -53.18 60.87 26.38
CA ARG A 6 -54.05 59.91 27.07
C ARG A 6 -54.22 58.64 26.23
N ASP A 7 -53.57 57.56 26.67
CA ASP A 7 -53.89 56.18 26.30
C ASP A 7 -54.99 55.65 27.23
N PHE A 8 -55.95 54.85 26.74
CA PHE A 8 -56.62 53.79 27.50
C PHE A 8 -57.30 52.75 26.58
N ARG A 9 -56.63 51.60 26.48
CA ARG A 9 -57.06 50.18 26.46
C ARG A 9 -58.54 49.78 26.20
N ASP A 10 -58.64 48.70 25.43
CA ASP A 10 -59.44 47.47 25.64
C ASP A 10 -60.89 47.39 25.13
N THR A 11 -61.07 46.71 23.99
CA THR A 11 -62.26 45.90 23.72
C THR A 11 -61.85 44.60 23.02
N MET A 12 -61.57 43.56 23.80
CA MET A 12 -61.57 42.18 23.31
C MET A 12 -63.01 41.72 23.03
N GLN A 13 -63.36 41.48 21.76
CA GLN A 13 -64.55 40.70 21.42
C GLN A 13 -64.16 39.22 21.29
N LYS A 14 -64.79 38.38 22.12
CA LYS A 14 -64.69 36.92 22.12
C LYS A 14 -65.68 36.34 21.12
N GLU A 15 -65.19 35.80 20.02
CA GLU A 15 -65.96 34.90 19.15
C GLU A 15 -65.44 33.47 19.36
N ALA A 16 -66.30 32.58 19.88
CA ALA A 16 -65.94 31.24 20.29
C ALA A 16 -65.84 30.32 19.05
N VAL A 17 -64.61 30.07 18.59
CA VAL A 17 -64.29 29.04 17.60
C VAL A 17 -64.20 27.66 18.29
N PRO A 18 -64.67 26.56 17.68
CA PRO A 18 -64.57 25.24 18.28
C PRO A 18 -63.10 24.83 18.44
N SER A 19 -62.73 24.32 19.61
CA SER A 19 -61.39 23.80 19.87
C SER A 19 -61.14 22.54 19.03
N VAL A 20 -60.41 22.68 17.92
CA VAL A 20 -59.92 21.54 17.14
C VAL A 20 -58.68 21.00 17.84
N SER A 21 -58.75 19.78 18.36
CA SER A 21 -57.64 19.05 18.95
C SER A 21 -56.50 18.94 17.93
N ALA A 22 -55.37 19.57 18.21
CA ALA A 22 -54.21 19.64 17.32
C ALA A 22 -53.31 18.41 17.46
N ASP A 23 -53.81 17.24 17.10
CA ASP A 23 -52.94 16.08 16.88
C ASP A 23 -52.51 16.05 15.40
N VAL A 24 -51.46 16.80 15.09
CA VAL A 24 -50.82 16.77 13.77
C VAL A 24 -49.81 15.63 13.77
N SER A 25 -50.17 14.50 13.16
CA SER A 25 -49.21 13.44 12.87
C SER A 25 -48.43 13.80 11.61
N PHE A 26 -47.14 14.08 11.77
CA PHE A 26 -46.24 14.25 10.63
C PHE A 26 -45.73 12.88 10.20
N ALA A 27 -45.86 12.54 8.91
CA ALA A 27 -45.31 11.30 8.35
C ALA A 27 -43.77 11.24 8.41
N SER A 28 -43.11 12.36 8.67
CA SER A 28 -41.64 12.49 8.73
C SER A 28 -41.23 13.65 9.64
N ASN A 29 -40.16 13.48 10.42
CA ASN A 29 -39.55 14.53 11.26
C ASN A 29 -38.68 15.53 10.46
N ARG A 30 -38.76 15.53 9.12
CA ARG A 30 -38.01 16.46 8.27
C ARG A 30 -38.95 17.37 7.51
N PHE A 31 -38.56 18.63 7.37
CA PHE A 31 -39.28 19.59 6.52
C PHE A 31 -39.25 19.10 5.06
N PRO A 32 -40.40 19.01 4.38
CA PRO A 32 -40.43 18.64 2.98
C PRO A 32 -39.75 19.73 2.15
N ASN A 33 -38.73 19.35 1.40
CA ASN A 33 -38.09 20.23 0.43
C ASN A 33 -38.96 20.25 -0.82
N TYR A 34 -39.74 21.33 -1.00
CA TYR A 34 -40.42 21.58 -2.26
C TYR A 34 -39.81 22.81 -2.94
N LYS A 35 -39.82 22.81 -4.28
CA LYS A 35 -39.52 24.02 -5.06
C LYS A 35 -40.83 24.51 -5.68
N ILE A 36 -41.12 25.80 -5.52
CA ILE A 36 -42.31 26.42 -6.10
C ILE A 36 -41.94 26.85 -7.54
N GLY A 37 -42.68 26.34 -8.52
CA GLY A 37 -42.54 26.70 -9.93
C GLY A 37 -43.00 28.13 -10.21
N ALA A 38 -42.69 28.66 -11.40
CA ALA A 38 -43.06 30.01 -11.82
C ALA A 38 -44.59 30.26 -11.89
N ASP A 39 -45.38 29.20 -11.83
CA ASP A 39 -46.86 29.17 -11.81
C ASP A 39 -47.43 28.91 -10.40
N ASN A 40 -46.63 29.05 -9.35
CA ASN A 40 -46.97 28.74 -7.96
C ASN A 40 -47.37 27.27 -7.71
N SER A 41 -47.05 26.35 -8.62
CA SER A 41 -47.25 24.91 -8.40
C SER A 41 -46.11 24.31 -7.58
N ILE A 42 -46.44 23.39 -6.66
CA ILE A 42 -45.46 22.65 -5.85
C ILE A 42 -44.85 21.56 -6.75
N LEU A 43 -43.55 21.67 -7.06
CA LEU A 43 -42.82 20.64 -7.79
C LEU A 43 -42.09 19.73 -6.78
N ASP A 44 -42.36 18.43 -6.85
CA ASP A 44 -41.58 17.44 -6.11
C ASP A 44 -40.13 17.44 -6.63
N PRO A 45 -39.12 17.49 -5.74
CA PRO A 45 -37.73 17.49 -6.15
C PRO A 45 -37.39 16.14 -6.78
N LYS A 46 -36.92 16.14 -8.04
CA LYS A 46 -36.22 14.99 -8.62
C LYS A 46 -35.03 14.64 -7.72
N GLU A 47 -34.93 13.37 -7.34
CA GLU A 47 -33.92 12.79 -6.43
C GLU A 47 -32.50 13.33 -6.73
N GLU A 48 -31.91 13.98 -5.72
CA GLU A 48 -30.48 14.28 -5.70
C GLU A 48 -29.68 12.96 -5.66
N PRO A 49 -28.45 12.91 -6.21
CA PRO A 49 -27.63 11.71 -6.15
C PRO A 49 -27.44 11.28 -4.70
N GLU A 50 -27.82 10.03 -4.40
CA GLU A 50 -27.74 9.45 -3.06
C GLU A 50 -26.36 9.69 -2.44
N VAL A 51 -26.30 10.54 -1.42
CA VAL A 51 -25.12 10.66 -0.57
C VAL A 51 -24.94 9.29 0.10
N PRO A 52 -23.76 8.64 -0.01
CA PRO A 52 -23.54 7.31 0.53
C PRO A 52 -23.95 7.24 2.00
N SER A 53 -24.70 6.22 2.38
CA SER A 53 -25.19 6.11 3.76
C SER A 53 -24.01 5.97 4.73
N MET A 54 -24.19 6.35 6.00
CA MET A 54 -23.13 6.19 7.02
C MET A 54 -22.63 4.74 7.13
N LYS A 55 -23.49 3.76 6.86
CA LYS A 55 -23.10 2.34 6.82
C LYS A 55 -22.15 2.05 5.66
N ASP A 56 -22.38 2.66 4.50
CA ASP A 56 -21.53 2.50 3.32
C ASP A 56 -20.18 3.19 3.50
N LEU A 57 -20.15 4.35 4.16
CA LEU A 57 -18.90 5.03 4.52
C LEU A 57 -18.08 4.20 5.51
N LEU A 58 -18.72 3.68 6.57
CA LEU A 58 -18.06 2.79 7.54
C LEU A 58 -17.56 1.50 6.89
N ALA A 59 -18.34 0.91 5.98
CA ALA A 59 -17.93 -0.28 5.25
C ALA A 59 -16.71 0.00 4.35
N ARG A 60 -16.70 1.15 3.66
CA ARG A 60 -15.56 1.60 2.85
C ARG A 60 -14.31 1.84 3.70
N GLU A 61 -14.44 2.54 4.82
CA GLU A 61 -13.32 2.83 5.73
C GLU A 61 -12.78 1.54 6.38
N THR A 62 -13.67 0.65 6.82
CA THR A 62 -13.28 -0.65 7.39
C THR A 62 -12.54 -1.51 6.35
N ALA A 63 -13.03 -1.53 5.10
CA ALA A 63 -12.34 -2.22 4.01
C ALA A 63 -10.95 -1.61 3.76
N GLN A 64 -10.82 -0.28 3.81
CA GLN A 64 -9.57 0.44 3.62
C GLN A 64 -8.57 0.17 4.76
N LEU A 65 -9.02 0.10 6.01
CA LEU A 65 -8.21 -0.24 7.17
C LEU A 65 -7.75 -1.71 7.14
N ILE A 66 -8.63 -2.65 6.75
CA ILE A 66 -8.27 -4.06 6.54
C ILE A 66 -7.24 -4.18 5.40
N GLU A 67 -7.40 -3.41 4.32
CA GLU A 67 -6.43 -3.37 3.23
C GLU A 67 -5.07 -2.82 3.70
N GLN A 68 -5.07 -1.74 4.48
CA GLN A 68 -3.86 -1.20 5.09
C GLN A 68 -3.19 -2.18 6.05
N GLN A 69 -3.95 -2.93 6.84
CA GLN A 69 -3.41 -3.99 7.70
C GLN A 69 -2.77 -5.14 6.90
N LYS A 70 -3.30 -5.44 5.70
CA LYS A 70 -2.72 -6.43 4.78
C LYS A 70 -1.45 -5.94 4.09
N ARG A 71 -1.21 -4.63 4.03
CA ARG A 71 0.05 -4.07 3.53
C ARG A 71 1.14 -4.36 4.56
N LEU A 72 2.05 -5.26 4.20
CA LEU A 72 3.22 -5.57 5.02
C LEU A 72 4.01 -4.28 5.26
N SER A 73 4.37 -4.03 6.52
CA SER A 73 5.28 -2.91 6.79
C SER A 73 6.65 -3.19 6.16
N VAL A 74 7.42 -2.14 5.89
CA VAL A 74 8.81 -2.27 5.41
C VAL A 74 9.62 -3.21 6.32
N ARG A 75 9.37 -3.15 7.63
CA ARG A 75 9.98 -4.02 8.62
C ARG A 75 9.58 -5.48 8.45
N ASP A 76 8.29 -5.76 8.23
CA ASP A 76 7.80 -7.12 7.99
C ASP A 76 8.38 -7.69 6.70
N LEU A 77 8.44 -6.86 5.65
CA LEU A 77 9.01 -7.21 4.35
C LEU A 77 10.51 -7.54 4.47
N ALA A 78 11.27 -6.73 5.20
CA ALA A 78 12.68 -6.98 5.49
C ALA A 78 12.88 -8.29 6.26
N SER A 79 12.08 -8.54 7.31
CA SER A 79 12.18 -9.78 8.09
C SER A 79 11.85 -11.02 7.26
N LYS A 80 10.90 -10.92 6.32
CA LYS A 80 10.56 -12.01 5.40
C LYS A 80 11.70 -12.25 4.40
N PHE A 81 12.31 -11.17 3.91
CA PHE A 81 13.46 -11.26 3.01
C PHE A 81 14.66 -11.93 3.68
N GLU A 82 15.02 -11.53 4.90
CA GLU A 82 16.10 -12.14 5.68
C GLU A 82 15.84 -13.64 5.95
N LYS A 83 14.61 -13.99 6.33
CA LYS A 83 14.21 -15.40 6.50
C LYS A 83 14.31 -16.18 5.19
N GLY A 84 13.89 -15.57 4.08
CA GLY A 84 14.00 -16.15 2.74
C GLY A 84 15.46 -16.36 2.33
N LEU A 85 16.33 -15.38 2.61
CA LEU A 85 17.76 -15.46 2.34
C LEU A 85 18.43 -16.57 3.15
N ALA A 86 18.10 -16.67 4.44
CA ALA A 86 18.61 -17.73 5.31
C ALA A 86 18.14 -19.13 4.85
N ALA A 87 16.88 -19.25 4.40
CA ALA A 87 16.37 -20.48 3.81
C ALA A 87 17.09 -20.84 2.50
N ALA A 88 17.30 -19.86 1.62
CA ALA A 88 18.02 -20.05 0.36
C ALA A 88 19.47 -20.48 0.57
N ALA A 89 20.16 -19.92 1.57
CA ALA A 89 21.53 -20.33 1.92
C ALA A 89 21.59 -21.81 2.33
N LYS A 90 20.65 -22.27 3.18
CA LYS A 90 20.55 -23.69 3.57
C LYS A 90 20.31 -24.61 2.36
N LEU A 91 19.41 -24.20 1.47
CA LEU A 91 19.13 -24.95 0.24
C LEU A 91 20.34 -24.98 -0.69
N SER A 92 21.13 -23.91 -0.75
CA SER A 92 22.36 -23.86 -1.55
C SER A 92 23.41 -24.83 -1.04
N ASP A 93 23.59 -24.94 0.28
CA ASP A 93 24.56 -25.89 0.84
C ASP A 93 24.09 -27.34 0.67
N GLU A 94 22.80 -27.61 0.86
CA GLU A 94 22.20 -28.91 0.53
C GLU A 94 22.38 -29.28 -0.96
N ALA A 95 22.23 -28.32 -1.87
CA ALA A 95 22.44 -28.55 -3.30
C ALA A 95 23.91 -28.91 -3.63
N LYS A 96 24.89 -28.27 -2.98
CA LYS A 96 26.32 -28.64 -3.14
C LYS A 96 26.59 -30.05 -2.63
N LEU A 97 26.00 -30.44 -1.50
CA LEU A 97 26.14 -31.80 -0.98
C LEU A 97 25.55 -32.83 -1.95
N ARG A 98 24.38 -32.54 -2.54
CA ARG A 98 23.76 -33.39 -3.57
C ARG A 98 24.62 -33.54 -4.82
N GLU A 99 25.28 -32.46 -5.26
CA GLU A 99 26.20 -32.49 -6.40
C GLU A 99 27.39 -33.44 -6.15
N ILE A 100 27.99 -33.38 -4.95
CA ILE A 100 29.07 -34.29 -4.54
C ILE A 100 28.57 -35.75 -4.49
N ILE A 101 27.40 -35.99 -3.88
CA ILE A 101 26.80 -37.32 -3.78
C ILE A 101 26.49 -37.87 -5.18
N SER A 102 26.05 -37.02 -6.12
CA SER A 102 25.77 -37.44 -7.50
C SER A 102 27.03 -37.91 -8.23
N LEU A 103 28.15 -37.18 -8.07
CA LEU A 103 29.46 -37.59 -8.59
C LEU A 103 29.89 -38.95 -8.03
N GLU A 104 29.66 -39.19 -6.74
CA GLU A 104 29.97 -40.49 -6.11
C GLU A 104 29.10 -41.63 -6.66
N LYS A 105 27.82 -41.37 -6.94
CA LYS A 105 26.92 -42.35 -7.59
C LYS A 105 27.43 -42.80 -8.95
N HIS A 106 27.96 -41.89 -9.77
CA HIS A 106 28.57 -42.24 -11.07
C HIS A 106 29.78 -43.16 -10.90
N VAL A 107 30.63 -42.86 -9.92
CA VAL A 107 31.80 -43.71 -9.61
C VAL A 107 31.35 -45.11 -9.16
N LEU A 108 30.32 -45.19 -8.31
CA LEU A 108 29.79 -46.46 -7.83
C LEU A 108 29.15 -47.28 -8.95
N LEU A 109 28.32 -46.68 -9.80
CA LEU A 109 27.69 -47.34 -10.95
C LEU A 109 28.74 -47.86 -11.93
N LYS A 110 29.80 -47.08 -12.18
CA LYS A 110 30.92 -47.53 -13.00
C LYS A 110 31.61 -48.76 -12.41
N LYS A 111 31.97 -48.71 -11.12
CA LYS A 111 32.61 -49.85 -10.44
C LYS A 111 31.73 -51.10 -10.44
N LEU A 112 30.43 -50.92 -10.25
CA LEU A 112 29.45 -52.01 -10.30
C LEU A 112 29.40 -52.64 -11.68
N ARG A 113 29.32 -51.83 -12.74
CA ARG A 113 29.37 -52.30 -14.13
C ARG A 113 30.66 -53.08 -14.42
N ASP A 114 31.81 -52.54 -14.03
CA ASP A 114 33.12 -53.18 -14.25
C ASP A 114 33.19 -54.55 -13.53
N ALA A 115 32.64 -54.64 -12.31
CA ALA A 115 32.57 -55.89 -11.55
C ALA A 115 31.62 -56.92 -12.21
N LEU A 116 30.47 -56.48 -12.72
CA LEU A 116 29.53 -57.34 -13.44
C LEU A 116 30.13 -57.84 -14.76
N GLU A 117 30.86 -57.00 -15.50
CA GLU A 117 31.55 -57.42 -16.73
C GLU A 117 32.64 -58.47 -16.44
N SER A 118 33.38 -58.31 -15.33
CA SER A 118 34.34 -59.31 -14.86
C SER A 118 33.66 -60.63 -14.45
N LEU A 119 32.47 -60.57 -13.85
CA LEU A 119 31.70 -61.75 -13.47
C LEU A 119 31.14 -62.46 -14.71
N ARG A 120 30.62 -61.70 -15.68
CA ARG A 120 30.07 -62.17 -16.95
C ARG A 120 31.04 -63.08 -17.70
N GLY A 121 32.33 -62.73 -17.73
CA GLY A 121 33.38 -63.56 -18.35
C GLY A 121 33.67 -64.88 -17.64
N ARG A 122 33.15 -65.07 -16.41
CA ARG A 122 33.38 -66.25 -15.56
C ARG A 122 32.13 -67.13 -15.38
N VAL A 123 30.95 -66.67 -15.80
CA VAL A 123 29.68 -67.40 -15.68
C VAL A 123 29.16 -67.88 -17.04
N ALA A 124 28.31 -68.91 -17.05
CA ALA A 124 27.72 -69.48 -18.26
C ALA A 124 26.25 -69.90 -18.04
N GLY A 125 25.53 -70.11 -19.15
CA GLY A 125 24.11 -70.48 -19.13
C GLY A 125 23.24 -69.40 -18.48
N ARG A 126 22.23 -69.82 -17.72
CA ARG A 126 21.26 -68.92 -17.08
C ARG A 126 21.89 -67.83 -16.21
N ASN A 127 22.97 -68.16 -15.47
CA ASN A 127 23.67 -67.18 -14.64
C ASN A 127 24.33 -66.07 -15.47
N LYS A 128 24.71 -66.37 -16.71
CA LYS A 128 25.23 -65.36 -17.63
C LYS A 128 24.12 -64.45 -18.12
N ASP A 129 22.95 -65.01 -18.44
CA ASP A 129 21.77 -64.24 -18.85
C ASP A 129 21.34 -63.27 -17.73
N ASP A 130 21.34 -63.73 -16.46
CA ASP A 130 21.02 -62.88 -15.30
C ASP A 130 22.06 -61.76 -15.11
N VAL A 131 23.35 -62.02 -15.37
CA VAL A 131 24.41 -60.99 -15.33
C VAL A 131 24.28 -59.99 -16.48
N ASP A 132 23.93 -60.45 -17.68
CA ASP A 132 23.65 -59.60 -18.84
C ASP A 132 22.44 -58.66 -18.58
N GLU A 133 21.40 -59.17 -17.92
CA GLU A 133 20.25 -58.35 -17.48
C GLU A 133 20.68 -57.31 -16.42
N ALA A 134 21.46 -57.73 -15.42
CA ALA A 134 21.96 -56.82 -14.39
C ALA A 134 22.84 -55.70 -14.97
N ILE A 135 23.70 -55.99 -15.95
CA ILE A 135 24.49 -54.97 -16.67
C ILE A 135 23.56 -53.98 -17.37
N SER A 136 22.55 -54.49 -18.08
CA SER A 136 21.57 -53.65 -18.78
C SER A 136 20.81 -52.72 -17.82
N MET A 137 20.45 -53.20 -16.63
CA MET A 137 19.82 -52.37 -15.59
C MET A 137 20.77 -51.27 -15.06
N VAL A 138 22.04 -51.59 -14.85
CA VAL A 138 23.04 -50.62 -14.39
C VAL A 138 23.28 -49.54 -15.44
N GLU A 139 23.32 -49.91 -16.72
CA GLU A 139 23.44 -48.96 -17.83
C GLU A 139 22.21 -48.05 -17.92
N ALA A 140 21.00 -48.60 -17.77
CA ALA A 140 19.77 -47.81 -17.73
C ALA A 140 19.77 -46.80 -16.56
N LEU A 141 20.23 -47.20 -15.37
CA LEU A 141 20.37 -46.30 -14.22
C LEU A 141 21.40 -45.20 -14.46
N ALA A 142 22.52 -45.50 -15.11
CA ALA A 142 23.54 -44.50 -15.45
C ALA A 142 23.01 -43.45 -16.45
N VAL A 143 22.21 -43.87 -17.44
CA VAL A 143 21.53 -42.96 -18.37
C VAL A 143 20.54 -42.06 -17.63
N GLN A 144 19.68 -42.63 -16.77
CA GLN A 144 18.71 -41.86 -15.98
C GLN A 144 19.39 -40.84 -15.07
N LEU A 145 20.50 -41.22 -14.41
CA LEU A 145 21.25 -40.31 -13.54
C LEU A 145 21.83 -39.13 -14.33
N THR A 146 22.41 -39.40 -15.50
CA THR A 146 22.97 -38.35 -16.38
C THR A 146 21.87 -37.43 -16.93
N GLN A 147 20.71 -37.98 -17.29
CA GLN A 147 19.58 -37.19 -17.77
C GLN A 147 19.05 -36.24 -16.69
N GLY A 148 18.83 -36.74 -15.48
CA GLY A 148 18.36 -35.92 -14.35
C GLY A 148 19.37 -34.82 -13.98
N GLU A 149 20.66 -35.10 -14.07
CA GLU A 149 21.71 -34.07 -13.90
C GLU A 149 21.67 -33.00 -15.01
N GLY A 150 21.38 -33.40 -16.25
CA GLY A 150 21.20 -32.47 -17.36
C GLY A 150 20.02 -31.51 -17.15
N GLU A 151 18.89 -32.03 -16.67
CA GLU A 151 17.71 -31.23 -16.31
C GLU A 151 18.04 -30.26 -15.16
N LEU A 152 18.73 -30.74 -14.12
CA LEU A 152 19.15 -29.91 -12.99
C LEU A 152 20.15 -28.81 -13.42
N LEU A 153 21.07 -29.11 -14.35
CA LEU A 153 21.98 -28.11 -14.91
C LEU A 153 21.23 -27.03 -15.71
N GLN A 154 20.22 -27.42 -16.48
CA GLN A 154 19.36 -26.47 -17.18
C GLN A 154 18.60 -25.58 -16.20
N GLU A 155 17.94 -26.16 -15.19
CA GLU A 155 17.22 -25.41 -14.17
C GLU A 155 18.14 -24.43 -13.44
N LYS A 156 19.36 -24.87 -13.07
CA LYS A 156 20.40 -24.02 -12.45
C LYS A 156 20.76 -22.82 -13.34
N ALA A 157 20.83 -23.01 -14.66
CA ALA A 157 21.09 -21.91 -15.61
C ALA A 157 19.92 -20.92 -15.68
N GLU A 158 18.67 -21.42 -15.71
CA GLU A 158 17.47 -20.59 -15.70
C GLU A 158 17.33 -19.79 -14.38
N VAL A 159 17.59 -20.42 -13.24
CA VAL A 159 17.61 -19.77 -11.92
C VAL A 159 18.69 -18.70 -11.88
N LYS A 160 19.89 -18.95 -12.41
CA LYS A 160 20.97 -17.95 -12.49
C LYS A 160 20.55 -16.74 -13.33
N LYS A 161 19.86 -16.97 -14.45
CA LYS A 161 19.31 -15.90 -15.29
C LYS A 161 18.26 -15.10 -14.53
N LEU A 162 17.32 -15.75 -13.85
CA LEU A 162 16.30 -15.08 -13.03
C LEU A 162 16.95 -14.24 -11.92
N ALA A 163 17.97 -14.77 -11.25
CA ALA A 163 18.71 -14.04 -10.21
C ALA A 163 19.36 -12.76 -10.75
N SER A 164 19.92 -12.80 -11.97
CA SER A 164 20.47 -11.59 -12.60
C SER A 164 19.39 -10.54 -12.89
N PHE A 165 18.20 -10.95 -13.36
CA PHE A 165 17.09 -10.01 -13.58
C PHE A 165 16.58 -9.41 -12.26
N LEU A 166 16.45 -10.21 -11.20
CA LEU A 166 16.04 -9.73 -9.89
C LEU A 166 17.06 -8.74 -9.30
N LYS A 167 18.35 -9.01 -9.48
CA LYS A 167 19.43 -8.09 -9.07
C LYS A 167 19.29 -6.75 -9.79
N GLN A 168 19.18 -6.78 -11.12
CA GLN A 168 19.01 -5.57 -11.93
C GLN A 168 17.77 -4.78 -11.50
N ALA A 169 16.62 -5.45 -11.38
CA ALA A 169 15.37 -4.80 -10.98
C ALA A 169 15.46 -4.19 -9.57
N SER A 170 16.18 -4.82 -8.65
CA SER A 170 16.42 -4.28 -7.30
C SER A 170 17.33 -3.04 -7.33
N GLU A 171 18.38 -3.04 -8.15
CA GLU A 171 19.28 -1.90 -8.32
C GLU A 171 18.54 -0.71 -8.95
N ASP A 172 17.74 -0.97 -9.98
CA ASP A 172 16.90 0.04 -10.64
C ASP A 172 15.87 0.63 -9.67
N ALA A 173 15.20 -0.21 -8.86
CA ALA A 173 14.26 0.25 -7.85
C ALA A 173 14.94 1.10 -6.77
N GLN A 174 16.14 0.72 -6.32
CA GLN A 174 16.92 1.52 -5.36
C GLN A 174 17.30 2.88 -5.93
N LYS A 175 17.71 2.94 -7.20
CA LYS A 175 18.04 4.18 -7.89
C LYS A 175 16.82 5.10 -7.98
N LEU A 176 15.68 4.59 -8.44
CA LEU A 176 14.43 5.36 -8.55
C LEU A 176 14.01 5.94 -7.19
N VAL A 177 14.02 5.10 -6.14
CA VAL A 177 13.70 5.57 -4.78
C VAL A 177 14.69 6.63 -4.28
N GLY A 178 15.97 6.52 -4.64
CA GLY A 178 16.99 7.52 -4.32
C GLY A 178 16.72 8.87 -4.99
N GLU A 179 16.41 8.84 -6.29
CA GLU A 179 16.10 10.03 -7.09
C GLU A 179 14.85 10.76 -6.58
N GLU A 180 13.76 10.02 -6.35
CA GLU A 180 12.50 10.58 -5.81
C GLU A 180 12.70 11.19 -4.42
N ARG A 181 13.49 10.53 -3.55
CA ARG A 181 13.82 11.09 -2.23
C ARG A 181 14.66 12.35 -2.32
N ALA A 182 15.58 12.43 -3.28
CA ALA A 182 16.39 13.63 -3.50
C ALA A 182 15.53 14.79 -4.01
N PHE A 183 14.64 14.51 -4.97
CA PHE A 183 13.68 15.49 -5.50
C PHE A 183 12.78 16.03 -4.38
N ALA A 184 12.14 15.15 -3.61
CA ALA A 184 11.28 15.55 -2.50
C ALA A 184 12.03 16.39 -1.43
N ARG A 185 13.29 16.06 -1.14
CA ARG A 185 14.12 16.85 -0.21
C ARG A 185 14.39 18.25 -0.77
N ALA A 186 14.78 18.35 -2.04
CA ALA A 186 15.02 19.65 -2.68
C ALA A 186 13.77 20.53 -2.69
N GLU A 187 12.59 19.94 -2.95
CA GLU A 187 11.33 20.66 -2.92
C GLU A 187 10.94 21.13 -1.51
N ILE A 188 11.12 20.27 -0.50
CA ILE A 188 10.94 20.65 0.91
C ILE A 188 11.87 21.79 1.32
N ASP A 189 13.15 21.72 0.94
CA ASP A 189 14.14 22.74 1.30
C ASP A 189 13.86 24.07 0.58
N SER A 190 13.43 24.01 -0.69
CA SER A 190 12.95 25.18 -1.44
C SER A 190 11.74 25.84 -0.78
N ALA A 191 10.74 25.04 -0.36
CA ALA A 191 9.57 25.53 0.35
C ALA A 191 9.94 26.16 1.70
N ARG A 192 10.85 25.54 2.46
CA ARG A 192 11.39 26.09 3.72
C ARG A 192 12.10 27.43 3.49
N ALA A 193 12.92 27.55 2.45
CA ALA A 193 13.59 28.79 2.10
C ALA A 193 12.61 29.90 1.67
N ALA A 194 11.51 29.54 0.99
CA ALA A 194 10.44 30.49 0.67
C ALA A 194 9.71 30.97 1.93
N VAL A 195 9.37 30.06 2.86
CA VAL A 195 8.75 30.40 4.15
C VAL A 195 9.67 31.34 4.95
N GLN A 196 10.96 31.02 5.06
CA GLN A 196 11.91 31.86 5.78
C GLN A 196 12.00 33.28 5.21
N ARG A 197 12.00 33.43 3.88
CA ARG A 197 11.99 34.77 3.24
C ARG A 197 10.72 35.55 3.57
N VAL A 198 9.56 34.89 3.63
CA VAL A 198 8.29 35.51 4.00
C VAL A 198 8.30 35.93 5.47
N GLU A 199 8.83 35.09 6.35
CA GLU A 199 9.00 35.39 7.78
C GLU A 199 9.91 36.60 8.01
N GLU A 200 11.07 36.65 7.34
CA GLU A 200 12.00 37.78 7.39
C GLU A 200 11.35 39.08 6.88
N ALA A 201 10.61 39.02 5.76
CA ALA A 201 9.90 40.17 5.22
C ALA A 201 8.78 40.67 6.15
N LEU A 202 8.02 39.76 6.78
CA LEU A 202 7.01 40.11 7.78
C LEU A 202 7.63 40.77 9.01
N GLU A 203 8.77 40.28 9.48
CA GLU A 203 9.46 40.87 10.63
C GLU A 203 9.95 42.29 10.31
N GLN A 204 10.52 42.50 9.12
CA GLN A 204 10.89 43.84 8.64
C GLN A 204 9.69 44.79 8.55
N GLU A 205 8.54 44.32 8.09
CA GLU A 205 7.31 45.11 8.05
C GLU A 205 6.81 45.47 9.45
N ARG A 206 6.86 44.53 10.41
CA ARG A 206 6.48 44.77 11.81
C ARG A 206 7.38 45.82 12.47
N ILE A 207 8.70 45.72 12.28
CA ILE A 207 9.67 46.71 12.77
C ILE A 207 9.39 48.08 12.15
N SER A 208 9.14 48.14 10.85
CA SER A 208 8.84 49.39 10.13
C SER A 208 7.55 50.06 10.64
N LYS A 209 6.46 49.30 10.79
CA LYS A 209 5.19 49.82 11.34
C LYS A 209 5.32 50.30 12.78
N SER A 210 6.10 49.60 13.60
CA SER A 210 6.41 50.00 14.98
C SER A 210 7.17 51.34 14.99
N PHE A 211 8.21 51.46 14.17
CA PHE A 211 9.03 52.66 14.05
C PHE A 211 8.23 53.88 13.56
N GLU A 212 7.38 53.70 12.55
CA GLU A 212 6.47 54.75 12.08
C GLU A 212 5.47 55.18 13.15
N SER A 213 4.95 54.24 13.93
CA SER A 213 4.04 54.53 15.04
C SER A 213 4.74 55.35 16.13
N GLN A 214 6.00 55.03 16.44
CA GLN A 214 6.82 55.78 17.38
C GLN A 214 7.16 57.19 16.87
N ARG A 215 7.54 57.36 15.59
CA ARG A 215 7.74 58.69 14.97
C ARG A 215 6.47 59.54 15.02
N ARG A 216 5.30 58.96 14.73
CA ARG A 216 4.01 59.66 14.82
C ARG A 216 3.68 60.10 16.25
N GLN A 217 4.05 59.31 17.25
CA GLN A 217 3.88 59.71 18.66
C GLN A 217 4.82 60.87 19.03
N LEU A 218 6.10 60.82 18.66
CA LEU A 218 7.07 61.90 18.90
C LEU A 218 6.68 63.22 18.21
N GLY A 219 6.20 63.17 16.97
CA GLY A 219 5.73 64.37 16.27
C GLY A 219 4.53 65.04 16.94
N ARG A 220 3.64 64.26 17.57
CA ARG A 220 2.51 64.80 18.35
C ARG A 220 2.92 65.45 19.67
N TRP A 221 4.06 65.05 20.26
CA TRP A 221 4.60 65.68 21.46
C TRP A 221 5.24 67.04 21.14
N ILE A 222 5.96 67.16 20.02
CA ILE A 222 6.62 68.40 19.59
C ILE A 222 5.62 69.51 19.20
N GLN A 223 4.39 69.15 18.82
CA GLN A 223 3.35 70.11 18.42
C GLN A 223 2.48 70.64 19.57
N LYS A 224 2.74 70.20 20.81
CA LYS A 224 1.97 70.55 22.01
C LYS A 224 2.69 71.50 22.97
N ASP A 225 3.93 71.88 22.67
CA ASP A 225 4.70 72.94 23.31
C ASP A 225 4.74 74.19 22.41
#